data_AF-A0A533RLV6-F1
#
_entry.id   AF-A0A533RLV6-F1
#
_cell.length_a   1.000
_cell.length_b   1.000
_cell.length_c   1.000
_cell.angle_alpha   90.00
_cell.angle_beta   90.00
_cell.angle_gamma   90.00
#
_symmetry.space_group_name_H-M   'P 1'
#
loop_
_entity.id
_entity.type
_entity.pdbx_description
1 polymer ?
#
loop_
_entity_poly.entity_id
_entity_poly.type
_entity_poly.pdbx_seq_one_letter_code
_entity_poly.pdbx_strand_id
1 'polypeptide(L)'
;MAISTEPTSAPLSVDSLAPGTTAIRSLSVLNDGTLPTDITVTAAKKAGITEFYEALTCRVTCGGTPVYDGSLSSMRTTALRLAPGARAELRFELGLPPDAGNSLAEDYAKLSLYVDAEQAH
;
A
#
# COMPACT_ATOMS: atom_id res chain seq x y z
N MET A 1 18.26 -12.22 8.46
CA MET A 1 17.03 -11.41 8.31
C MET A 1 16.12 -12.17 7.39
N ALA A 2 14.94 -12.52 7.86
CA ALA A 2 13.89 -13.05 7.00
C ALA A 2 12.64 -12.24 7.35
N ILE A 3 12.03 -11.63 6.34
CA ILE A 3 10.68 -11.07 6.40
C ILE A 3 9.95 -11.75 5.25
N SER A 4 8.84 -12.38 5.56
CA SER A 4 7.95 -12.96 4.58
C SER A 4 6.75 -12.05 4.39
N THR A 5 6.45 -11.68 3.15
CA THR A 5 5.23 -10.94 2.82
C THR A 5 4.29 -11.85 2.04
N GLU A 6 2.99 -11.71 2.27
CA GLU A 6 1.96 -12.43 1.55
C GLU A 6 0.90 -11.43 1.08
N PRO A 7 0.79 -11.22 -0.24
CA PRO A 7 1.64 -11.79 -1.30
C PRO A 7 3.10 -11.28 -1.28
N THR A 8 4.04 -12.14 -1.68
CA THR A 8 5.51 -11.96 -1.56
C THR A 8 6.09 -10.85 -2.43
N SER A 9 5.33 -10.48 -3.47
CA SER A 9 5.47 -9.28 -4.29
C SER A 9 4.33 -9.36 -5.29
N ALA A 10 3.12 -8.95 -4.90
CA ALA A 10 2.06 -8.79 -5.88
C ALA A 10 2.16 -7.39 -6.48
N PRO A 11 2.32 -7.25 -7.81
CA PRO A 11 1.93 -6.00 -8.45
C PRO A 11 0.46 -5.76 -8.13
N LEU A 12 0.18 -4.65 -7.46
CA LEU A 12 -1.19 -4.22 -7.22
C LEU A 12 -1.68 -3.60 -8.53
N SER A 13 -2.48 -4.34 -9.31
CA SER A 13 -3.20 -3.73 -10.43
C SER A 13 -4.45 -3.06 -9.87
N VAL A 14 -4.60 -1.77 -10.14
CA VAL A 14 -5.85 -1.04 -9.90
C VAL A 14 -6.37 -0.66 -11.27
N ASP A 15 -7.33 -1.44 -11.73
CA ASP A 15 -7.97 -1.25 -13.01
C ASP A 15 -9.24 -0.40 -12.78
N SER A 16 -9.42 0.63 -13.60
CA SER A 16 -10.68 1.38 -13.81
C SER A 16 -11.47 1.66 -12.53
N LEU A 17 -10.92 2.50 -11.66
CA LEU A 17 -11.58 2.94 -10.44
C LEU A 17 -12.48 4.14 -10.77
N ALA A 18 -13.79 3.98 -10.62
CA ALA A 18 -14.72 5.09 -10.84
C ALA A 18 -14.55 6.19 -9.77
N PRO A 19 -14.75 7.48 -10.10
CA PRO A 19 -14.72 8.56 -9.12
C PRO A 19 -15.67 8.30 -7.95
N GLY A 20 -15.20 8.52 -6.73
CA GLY A 20 -15.94 8.25 -5.49
C GLY A 20 -15.96 6.77 -5.07
N THR A 21 -15.29 5.88 -5.79
CA THR A 21 -15.15 4.48 -5.40
C THR A 21 -13.79 4.18 -4.77
N THR A 22 -13.73 3.10 -4.00
CA THR A 22 -12.53 2.68 -3.29
C THR A 22 -12.25 1.20 -3.57
N ALA A 23 -11.04 0.91 -4.04
CA ALA A 23 -10.52 -0.45 -4.14
C ALA A 23 -9.81 -0.82 -2.85
N ILE A 24 -10.14 -2.00 -2.29
CA ILE A 24 -9.55 -2.48 -1.05
C ILE A 24 -8.63 -3.65 -1.32
N ARG A 25 -7.44 -3.65 -0.72
CA ARG A 25 -6.44 -4.71 -0.84
C ARG A 25 -5.76 -4.95 0.50
N SER A 26 -5.45 -6.21 0.81
CA SER A 26 -4.79 -6.62 2.04
C SER A 26 -3.39 -7.16 1.75
N LEU A 27 -2.42 -6.79 2.57
CA LEU A 27 -1.06 -7.33 2.58
C LEU A 27 -0.76 -7.84 3.97
N SER A 28 -0.35 -9.09 4.07
CA SER A 28 0.17 -9.65 5.31
C SER A 28 1.69 -9.60 5.32
N VAL A 29 2.27 -9.18 6.43
CA VAL A 29 3.73 -9.19 6.64
C VAL A 29 4.02 -9.98 7.90
N LEU A 30 4.87 -11.01 7.77
CA LEU A 30 5.32 -11.87 8.84
C LEU A 30 6.82 -11.64 9.07
N ASN A 31 7.20 -11.38 10.32
CA ASN A 31 8.60 -11.45 10.72
C ASN A 31 8.96 -12.89 11.09
N ASP A 32 9.50 -13.66 10.14
CA ASP A 32 10.03 -15.01 10.36
C ASP A 32 11.50 -15.01 10.84
N GLY A 33 12.07 -13.82 11.05
CA GLY A 33 13.36 -13.63 11.67
C GLY A 33 13.35 -13.81 13.20
N THR A 34 14.54 -13.72 13.79
CA THR A 34 14.77 -13.87 15.23
C THR A 34 14.91 -12.54 15.98
N LEU A 35 14.90 -11.41 15.26
CA LEU A 35 15.03 -10.07 15.84
C LEU A 35 13.83 -9.19 15.47
N PRO A 36 13.44 -8.23 16.34
CA PRO A 36 12.46 -7.23 15.99
C PRO A 36 12.86 -6.47 14.73
N THR A 37 11.88 -6.20 13.86
CA THR A 37 12.11 -5.51 12.57
C THR A 37 11.07 -4.42 12.40
N ASP A 38 11.53 -3.23 12.01
CA ASP A 38 10.66 -2.12 11.63
C ASP A 38 10.39 -2.22 10.12
N ILE A 39 9.11 -2.29 9.75
CA ILE A 39 8.69 -2.36 8.35
C ILE A 39 8.07 -1.04 7.91
N THR A 40 8.39 -0.62 6.69
CA THR A 40 7.77 0.53 6.02
C THR A 40 7.26 0.09 4.65
N VAL A 41 6.03 0.46 4.29
CA VAL A 41 5.48 0.17 2.96
C VAL A 41 5.43 1.42 2.11
N THR A 42 5.92 1.31 0.88
CA THR A 42 5.86 2.36 -0.14
C THR A 42 5.15 1.85 -1.39
N ALA A 43 4.56 2.76 -2.16
CA ALA A 43 3.94 2.45 -3.44
C ALA A 43 4.73 3.14 -4.56
N ALA A 44 4.89 2.46 -5.69
CA ALA A 44 5.45 3.07 -6.88
C ALA A 44 4.63 2.71 -8.11
N LYS A 45 4.37 3.72 -8.96
CA LYS A 45 3.78 3.52 -10.28
C LYS A 45 4.69 2.65 -11.14
N LYS A 46 4.10 1.64 -11.77
CA LYS A 46 4.76 0.77 -12.76
C LYS A 46 4.38 1.11 -14.19
N ALA A 47 3.09 1.36 -14.43
CA ALA A 47 2.56 1.69 -15.75
C ALA A 47 1.20 2.39 -15.63
N GLY A 48 0.70 2.94 -16.73
CA GLY A 48 -0.61 3.61 -16.80
C GLY A 48 -0.51 5.14 -16.82
N ILE A 49 -1.65 5.79 -16.63
CA ILE A 49 -1.79 7.24 -16.77
C ILE A 49 -1.25 7.95 -15.52
N THR A 50 -0.35 8.91 -15.72
CA THR A 50 0.29 9.66 -14.62
C THR A 50 -0.73 10.49 -13.84
N GLU A 51 -1.60 11.21 -14.54
CA GLU A 51 -2.64 12.04 -13.92
C GLU A 51 -3.59 11.21 -13.05
N PHE A 52 -4.01 10.04 -13.54
CA PHE A 52 -4.79 9.08 -12.74
C PHE A 52 -4.04 8.65 -11.48
N TYR A 53 -2.77 8.25 -11.60
CA TYR A 53 -1.96 7.84 -10.45
C TYR A 53 -1.78 8.96 -9.41
N GLU A 54 -1.60 10.20 -9.86
CA GLU A 54 -1.43 11.36 -8.99
C GLU A 54 -2.74 11.79 -8.31
N ALA A 55 -3.89 11.53 -8.94
CA ALA A 55 -5.21 11.79 -8.38
C ALA A 55 -5.64 10.74 -7.33
N LEU A 56 -5.03 9.55 -7.32
CA LEU A 56 -5.38 8.50 -6.37
C LEU A 56 -5.00 8.87 -4.94
N THR A 57 -5.91 8.57 -4.03
CA THR A 57 -5.71 8.63 -2.58
C THR A 57 -5.52 7.22 -2.04
N CYS A 58 -4.81 7.11 -0.92
CA CYS A 58 -4.55 5.86 -0.24
C CYS A 58 -4.69 6.05 1.26
N ARG A 59 -5.48 5.17 1.88
CA ARG A 59 -5.51 5.01 3.33
C ARG A 59 -5.03 3.61 3.67
N VAL A 60 -4.07 3.53 4.59
CA VAL A 60 -3.51 2.26 5.06
C VAL A 60 -3.81 2.11 6.53
N THR A 61 -4.38 0.96 6.91
CA THR A 61 -4.62 0.60 8.31
C THR A 61 -3.93 -0.71 8.67
N CYS A 62 -3.45 -0.82 9.90
CA CYS A 62 -2.91 -2.04 10.49
C CYS A 62 -3.77 -2.42 11.70
N GLY A 63 -4.49 -3.54 11.64
CA GLY A 63 -5.40 -3.95 12.72
C GLY A 63 -6.44 -2.88 13.10
N GLY A 64 -6.91 -2.11 12.12
CA GLY A 64 -7.85 -1.00 12.31
C GLY A 64 -7.24 0.35 12.70
N THR A 65 -5.93 0.40 13.00
CA THR A 65 -5.23 1.65 13.30
C THR A 65 -4.68 2.27 12.00
N PRO A 66 -4.95 3.55 11.68
CA PRO A 66 -4.38 4.19 10.50
C PRO A 66 -2.87 4.37 10.64
N VAL A 67 -2.13 3.94 9.62
CA VAL A 67 -0.66 4.05 9.52
C VAL A 67 -0.22 4.94 8.36
N TYR A 68 -1.14 5.27 7.46
CA TYR A 68 -1.00 6.24 6.39
C TYR A 68 -2.38 6.75 5.94
N ASP A 69 -2.47 8.02 5.56
CA ASP A 69 -3.65 8.63 4.94
C ASP A 69 -3.19 9.82 4.08
N GLY A 70 -3.40 9.77 2.76
CA GLY A 70 -2.96 10.82 1.84
C GLY A 70 -2.90 10.38 0.37
N SER A 71 -2.16 11.12 -0.44
CA SER A 71 -1.97 10.82 -1.87
C SER A 71 -1.22 9.50 -2.07
N LEU A 72 -1.60 8.70 -3.08
CA LEU A 72 -0.90 7.45 -3.38
C LEU A 72 0.52 7.70 -3.90
N SER A 73 0.73 8.81 -4.63
CA SER A 73 2.01 9.19 -5.22
C SER A 73 3.14 9.42 -4.21
N SER A 74 2.81 9.84 -3.00
CA SER A 74 3.73 10.05 -1.88
C SER A 74 3.62 8.99 -0.78
N MET A 75 2.99 7.85 -1.07
CA MET A 75 2.69 6.84 -0.06
C MET A 75 3.95 6.26 0.59
N ARG A 76 4.06 6.51 1.90
CA ARG A 76 5.02 5.89 2.81
C ARG A 76 4.37 5.72 4.17
N THR A 77 4.17 4.48 4.61
CA THR A 77 3.56 4.24 5.93
C THR A 77 4.48 4.69 7.05
N THR A 78 3.89 4.94 8.22
CA THR A 78 4.66 4.97 9.47
C THR A 78 5.36 3.61 9.66
N ALA A 79 6.57 3.62 10.23
CA ALA A 79 7.29 2.41 10.54
C ALA A 79 6.50 1.55 11.54
N LEU A 80 6.35 0.27 11.24
CA LEU A 80 5.65 -0.70 12.07
C LEU A 80 6.62 -1.71 12.65
N ARG A 81 6.71 -1.77 13.97
CA ARG A 81 7.57 -2.73 14.65
C ARG A 81 6.92 -4.10 14.73
N LEU A 82 7.56 -5.11 14.15
CA LEU A 82 7.18 -6.51 14.26
C LEU A 82 8.16 -7.29 15.12
N ALA A 83 7.65 -7.87 16.21
CA ALA A 83 8.41 -8.83 17.01
C ALA A 83 8.68 -10.13 16.20
N PRO A 84 9.69 -10.93 16.58
CA PRO A 84 9.92 -12.25 15.99
C PRO A 84 8.65 -13.11 16.03
N GLY A 85 8.28 -13.71 14.90
CA GLY A 85 7.06 -14.50 14.72
C GLY A 85 5.76 -13.70 14.61
N ALA A 86 5.80 -12.37 14.74
CA ALA A 86 4.60 -11.54 14.66
C ALA A 86 4.16 -11.30 13.22
N ARG A 87 2.84 -11.22 13.02
CA ARG A 87 2.20 -10.89 11.74
C ARG A 87 1.46 -9.56 11.86
N ALA A 88 1.66 -8.69 10.88
CA ALA A 88 0.82 -7.52 10.65
C ALA A 88 -0.04 -7.73 9.41
N GLU A 89 -1.29 -7.30 9.50
CA GLU A 89 -2.22 -7.24 8.37
C GLU A 89 -2.48 -5.79 8.03
N LEU A 90 -2.02 -5.38 6.85
CA LEU A 90 -2.17 -4.05 6.30
C LEU A 90 -3.32 -4.05 5.29
N ARG A 91 -4.27 -3.14 5.50
CA ARG A 91 -5.39 -2.91 4.59
C ARG A 91 -5.18 -1.57 3.88
N PHE A 92 -5.04 -1.64 2.57
CA PHE A 92 -4.90 -0.53 1.64
C PHE A 92 -6.25 -0.22 1.02
N GLU A 93 -6.70 1.02 1.19
CA GLU A 93 -7.94 1.54 0.62
C GLU A 93 -7.55 2.63 -0.37
N LEU A 94 -7.63 2.30 -1.65
CA LEU A 94 -7.27 3.18 -2.75
C LEU A 94 -8.52 3.84 -3.30
N GLY A 95 -8.60 5.15 -3.21
CA GLY A 95 -9.77 5.92 -3.61
C GLY A 95 -9.45 6.86 -4.77
N LEU A 96 -10.39 7.02 -5.70
CA LEU A 96 -10.38 8.14 -6.63
C LEU A 96 -11.36 9.20 -6.10
N PRO A 97 -10.91 10.44 -5.83
CA PRO A 97 -11.80 11.50 -5.37
C PRO A 97 -12.96 11.75 -6.36
N PRO A 98 -14.17 12.09 -5.87
CA PRO A 98 -15.34 12.29 -6.74
C PRO A 98 -15.19 13.49 -7.68
N ASP A 99 -14.34 14.43 -7.32
CA ASP A 99 -13.94 15.62 -8.07
C ASP A 99 -12.88 15.36 -9.14
N ALA A 100 -12.35 14.13 -9.24
CA ALA A 100 -11.34 13.74 -10.24
C ALA A 100 -11.83 13.81 -11.70
N GLY A 101 -13.10 14.13 -11.94
CA GLY A 101 -13.69 14.24 -13.28
C GLY A 101 -13.85 12.88 -13.97
N ASN A 102 -14.93 12.73 -14.75
CA ASN A 102 -15.21 11.47 -15.44
C ASN A 102 -14.19 11.12 -16.54
N SER A 103 -13.31 12.05 -16.92
CA SER A 103 -12.23 11.80 -17.89
C SER A 103 -11.24 10.74 -17.43
N LEU A 104 -11.11 10.54 -16.11
CA LEU A 104 -10.19 9.58 -15.51
C LEU A 104 -10.86 8.23 -15.15
N ALA A 105 -12.17 8.10 -15.35
CA ALA A 105 -12.94 6.93 -14.90
C ALA A 105 -12.63 5.64 -15.67
N GLU A 106 -12.14 5.75 -16.91
CA GLU A 106 -11.73 4.61 -17.74
C GLU A 106 -10.21 4.36 -17.70
N ASP A 107 -9.46 5.19 -16.99
CA ASP A 107 -8.01 5.07 -16.90
C ASP A 107 -7.58 3.98 -15.92
N TYR A 108 -6.31 3.59 -16.03
CA TYR A 108 -5.70 2.58 -15.18
C TYR A 108 -4.31 3.02 -14.74
N ALA A 109 -3.92 2.53 -13.57
CA ALA A 109 -2.53 2.55 -13.13
C ALA A 109 -2.15 1.20 -12.51
N LYS A 110 -1.02 0.66 -12.96
CA LYS A 110 -0.38 -0.48 -12.33
C LYS A 110 0.61 0.06 -11.32
N LEU A 111 0.54 -0.42 -10.09
CA LEU A 111 1.49 -0.06 -9.04
C LEU A 111 2.10 -1.31 -8.38
N SER A 112 3.25 -1.12 -7.76
CA SER A 112 3.87 -2.13 -6.91
C SER A 112 3.97 -1.59 -5.50
N LEU A 113 3.65 -2.43 -4.53
CA LEU A 113 3.93 -2.18 -3.13
C LEU A 113 5.30 -2.75 -2.80
N TYR A 114 6.10 -1.96 -2.11
CA TYR A 114 7.44 -2.32 -1.65
C TYR A 114 7.44 -2.30 -0.13
N VAL A 115 7.86 -3.42 0.47
CA VAL A 115 8.07 -3.52 1.90
C VAL A 115 9.56 -3.37 2.15
N ASP A 116 9.93 -2.26 2.77
CA ASP A 116 11.27 -2.01 3.29
C ASP A 116 11.30 -2.50 4.75
N ALA A 117 12.36 -3.23 5.12
CA ALA A 117 12.48 -3.88 6.41
C ALA A 117 13.86 -3.63 7.00
N GLU A 118 13.90 -2.94 8.14
CA GLU A 118 15.11 -2.59 8.86
C GLU A 118 15.12 -3.29 10.23
N GLN A 119 16.19 -4.01 10.56
CA GLN A 119 16.32 -4.62 11.89
C GLN A 119 16.48 -3.52 12.93
N ALA A 120 15.63 -3.55 13.96
CA ALA A 120 15.82 -2.69 15.11
C ALA A 120 17.06 -3.17 15.87
N HIS A 121 18.01 -2.25 16.09
CA HIS A 121 19.26 -2.50 16.82
C HIS A 121 19.04 -2.55 18.34
#